data_AF-A0A533Y200-F1
#
_entry.id   AF-A0A533Y200-F1
#
_cell.length_a   1.000
_cell.length_b   1.000
_cell.length_c   1.000
_cell.angle_alpha   90.00
_cell.angle_beta   90.00
_cell.angle_gamma   90.00
#
_symmetry.space_group_name_H-M   'P 1'
#
loop_
_entity.id
_entity.type
_entity.pdbx_description
1 polymer ?
#
loop_
_entity_poly.entity_id
_entity_poly.type
_entity_poly.pdbx_seq_one_letter_code
_entity_poly.pdbx_strand_id
1 'polypeptide(L)'
;MPDIAFVNDAFLPLSEARVSVEDRGFQFGDGVYELIRVYAGHPFHLTEHLDRLEQSARAVGIPVPYTRERWTALVSEAVSRSR
;
A
#
# COMPACT_ATOMS: atom_id res chain seq x y z
N MET A 1 16.41 -9.13 1.85
CA MET A 1 15.29 -8.38 1.23
C MET A 1 15.43 -6.95 1.70
N PRO A 2 15.67 -5.98 0.81
CA PRO A 2 15.72 -4.58 1.19
C PRO A 2 14.35 -4.15 1.71
N ASP A 3 14.33 -3.46 2.85
CA ASP A 3 13.11 -2.83 3.36
C ASP A 3 12.85 -1.57 2.53
N ILE A 4 11.78 -1.61 1.73
CA ILE A 4 11.36 -0.53 0.84
C ILE A 4 9.96 -0.05 1.21
N ALA A 5 9.66 1.20 0.91
CA ALA A 5 8.32 1.77 1.03
C ALA A 5 7.97 2.58 -0.22
N PHE A 6 6.70 2.56 -0.62
CA PHE A 6 6.16 3.47 -1.63
C PHE A 6 5.36 4.56 -0.93
N VAL A 7 5.87 5.78 -0.91
CA VAL A 7 5.26 6.94 -0.23
C VAL A 7 5.45 8.17 -1.10
N ASN A 8 4.41 9.00 -1.24
CA ASN A 8 4.41 10.21 -2.08
C ASN A 8 4.92 9.95 -3.50
N ASP A 9 4.34 8.94 -4.16
CA ASP A 9 4.64 8.52 -5.53
C ASP A 9 6.07 8.01 -5.80
N ALA A 10 6.85 7.68 -4.76
CA ALA A 10 8.22 7.20 -4.89
C ALA A 10 8.50 5.93 -4.06
N PHE A 11 9.27 5.00 -4.65
CA PHE A 11 9.90 3.91 -3.91
C PHE A 11 11.19 4.40 -3.25
N LEU A 12 11.28 4.25 -1.92
CA LEU A 12 12.41 4.70 -1.10
C LEU A 12 12.88 3.54 -0.19
N PRO A 13 14.14 3.56 0.28
CA PRO A 13 14.52 2.78 1.45
C PRO A 13 13.60 3.12 2.62
N LEU A 14 13.21 2.11 3.42
CA LEU A 14 12.29 2.31 4.54
C LEU A 14 12.79 3.38 5.53
N SER A 15 14.12 3.49 5.72
CA SER A 15 14.76 4.50 6.55
C SER A 15 14.58 5.95 6.07
N GLU A 16 14.22 6.14 4.81
CA GLU A 16 14.03 7.45 4.18
C GLU A 16 12.55 7.79 3.96
N ALA A 17 11.65 6.82 4.14
CA ALA A 17 10.22 7.03 3.98
C ALA A 17 9.68 7.96 5.09
N ARG A 18 8.94 8.99 4.69
CA ARG A 18 8.41 10.01 5.60
C ARG A 18 6.93 10.28 5.33
N VAL A 19 6.17 10.35 6.39
CA VAL A 19 4.81 10.90 6.42
C VAL A 19 4.81 12.17 7.28
N SER A 20 3.90 13.10 7.02
CA SER A 20 3.79 14.31 7.84
C SER A 20 3.30 13.96 9.25
N VAL A 21 3.81 14.64 10.27
CA VAL A 21 3.23 14.57 11.64
C VAL A 21 1.84 15.19 11.73
N GLU A 22 1.44 15.96 10.71
CA GLU A 22 0.09 16.53 10.54
C GLU A 22 -0.83 15.65 9.69
N ASP A 23 -0.36 14.47 9.24
CA ASP A 23 -1.20 13.52 8.54
C ASP A 23 -2.34 13.04 9.46
N ARG A 24 -3.56 13.00 8.92
CA ARG A 24 -4.75 12.59 9.70
C ARG A 24 -4.69 11.13 10.13
N GLY A 25 -4.08 10.27 9.32
CA GLY A 25 -3.81 8.87 9.66
C GLY A 25 -2.88 8.75 10.86
N PHE A 26 -1.94 9.69 11.03
CA PHE A 26 -1.06 9.75 12.20
C PHE A 26 -1.75 10.39 13.42
N GLN A 27 -2.39 11.54 13.25
CA GLN A 27 -2.97 12.29 14.38
C GLN A 27 -4.23 11.66 14.96
N PHE A 28 -5.07 11.06 14.11
CA PHE A 28 -6.42 10.62 14.47
C PHE A 28 -6.68 9.13 14.20
N GLY A 29 -5.71 8.41 13.66
CA GLY A 29 -5.91 7.03 13.20
C GLY A 29 -6.88 6.93 12.01
N ASP A 30 -7.05 8.02 11.26
CA ASP A 30 -7.95 8.11 10.10
C ASP A 30 -7.32 7.43 8.88
N GLY A 31 -7.40 6.10 8.84
CA GLY A 31 -6.76 5.29 7.81
C GLY A 31 -7.32 3.87 7.75
N VAL A 32 -7.03 3.19 6.63
CA VAL A 32 -7.27 1.75 6.44
C VAL A 32 -5.97 1.07 6.05
N TYR A 33 -5.83 -0.22 6.35
CA TYR A 33 -4.66 -0.99 5.95
C TYR A 33 -5.07 -2.34 5.37
N GLU A 34 -4.15 -2.92 4.60
CA GLU A 34 -4.29 -4.26 4.05
C GLU A 34 -2.93 -4.98 4.14
N LEU A 35 -2.94 -6.30 4.35
CA LEU A 35 -1.73 -7.12 4.43
C LEU A 35 -1.84 -8.26 3.42
N ILE A 36 -0.92 -8.28 2.46
CA ILE A 36 -0.87 -9.28 1.39
C ILE A 36 0.37 -10.15 1.57
N ARG A 37 0.19 -11.46 1.70
CA ARG A 37 1.31 -12.40 1.73
C ARG A 37 1.82 -12.68 0.32
N VAL A 38 3.13 -12.84 0.18
CA VAL A 38 3.80 -13.16 -1.08
C VAL A 38 4.51 -14.50 -0.94
N TYR A 39 4.20 -15.44 -1.83
CA TYR A 39 4.81 -16.76 -1.87
C TYR A 39 5.60 -16.93 -3.17
N ALA A 40 6.89 -17.26 -3.09
CA ALA A 40 7.76 -17.42 -4.25
C ALA A 40 7.64 -16.23 -5.25
N GLY A 41 7.51 -15.00 -4.72
CA GLY A 41 7.36 -13.80 -5.53
C GLY A 41 5.97 -13.58 -6.17
N HIS A 42 4.94 -14.30 -5.71
CA HIS A 42 3.55 -14.15 -6.17
C HIS A 42 2.66 -13.70 -5.00
N PRO A 43 1.99 -12.54 -5.10
CA PRO A 43 0.99 -12.12 -4.11
C PRO A 43 -0.19 -13.09 -4.06
N PHE A 44 -0.57 -13.52 -2.86
CA PHE A 44 -1.69 -14.43 -2.64
C PHE A 44 -3.01 -13.66 -2.61
N HIS A 45 -3.99 -14.04 -3.44
CA HIS A 45 -5.33 -13.41 -3.53
C HIS A 45 -5.30 -11.88 -3.66
N LEU A 46 -4.44 -11.35 -4.53
CA LEU A 46 -4.26 -9.90 -4.71
C LEU A 46 -5.59 -9.18 -4.99
N THR A 47 -6.43 -9.73 -5.86
CA THR A 47 -7.72 -9.13 -6.21
C THR A 47 -8.60 -8.96 -4.98
N GLU A 48 -8.75 -10.00 -4.17
CA GLU A 48 -9.61 -10.01 -2.98
C GLU A 48 -9.08 -9.05 -1.90
N HIS A 49 -7.76 -8.94 -1.75
CA HIS A 49 -7.15 -7.95 -0.85
C HIS A 49 -7.43 -6.51 -1.34
N LEU A 50 -7.30 -6.23 -2.63
CA LEU A 50 -7.56 -4.90 -3.15
C LEU A 50 -9.06 -4.55 -3.14
N ASP A 51 -9.95 -5.52 -3.36
CA ASP A 51 -11.39 -5.35 -3.20
C ASP A 51 -11.73 -4.96 -1.76
N ARG A 52 -11.12 -5.64 -0.78
CA ARG A 52 -11.30 -5.31 0.64
C ARG A 52 -10.76 -3.92 0.98
N LEU A 53 -9.56 -3.57 0.51
CA LEU A 53 -8.99 -2.22 0.69
C LEU A 53 -9.94 -1.13 0.21
N GLU A 54 -10.49 -1.28 -0.99
CA GLU A 54 -11.43 -0.32 -1.56
C GLU A 54 -12.77 -0.26 -0.81
N GLN A 55 -13.28 -1.40 -0.38
CA GLN A 55 -14.49 -1.46 0.44
C GLN A 55 -14.28 -0.79 1.80
N SER A 56 -13.15 -1.05 2.47
CA SER A 56 -12.78 -0.43 3.73
C SER A 56 -12.62 1.09 3.59
N ALA A 57 -11.87 1.55 2.58
CA ALA A 57 -11.70 2.98 2.33
C ALA A 57 -13.04 3.68 2.08
N ARG A 58 -13.92 3.07 1.26
CA ARG A 58 -15.26 3.57 1.00
C ARG A 58 -16.13 3.65 2.25
N ALA A 59 -16.07 2.64 3.13
CA ALA A 59 -16.86 2.59 4.35
C ALA A 59 -16.55 3.73 5.34
N VAL A 60 -15.32 4.24 5.32
CA VAL A 60 -14.87 5.37 6.15
C VAL A 60 -14.73 6.68 5.38
N GLY A 61 -15.11 6.71 4.09
CA GLY A 61 -15.07 7.92 3.26
C GLY A 61 -13.67 8.38 2.83
N ILE A 62 -12.66 7.49 2.87
CA ILE A 62 -11.31 7.79 2.39
C ILE A 62 -11.25 7.56 0.87
N PRO A 63 -10.83 8.56 0.07
CA PRO A 63 -10.67 8.40 -1.36
C PRO A 63 -9.43 7.54 -1.67
N VAL A 64 -9.60 6.53 -2.54
CA VAL A 64 -8.48 5.71 -3.03
C VAL A 64 -7.80 6.45 -4.18
N PRO A 65 -6.50 6.78 -4.10
CA PRO A 65 -5.84 7.68 -5.05
C PRO A 65 -5.43 7.02 -6.38
N TYR A 66 -5.44 5.69 -6.45
CA TYR A 66 -4.96 4.93 -7.60
C TYR A 66 -6.01 3.95 -8.12
N THR A 67 -5.97 3.67 -9.42
CA THR A 67 -6.83 2.64 -10.04
C THR A 67 -6.39 1.23 -9.63
N ARG A 68 -7.26 0.23 -9.83
CA ARG A 68 -6.96 -1.19 -9.62
C ARG A 68 -5.71 -1.63 -10.38
N GLU A 69 -5.55 -1.16 -11.62
CA GLU A 69 -4.40 -1.47 -12.48
C GLU A 69 -3.12 -0.87 -11.90
N ARG A 70 -3.18 0.38 -11.43
CA ARG A 70 -2.03 1.04 -10.82
C ARG A 70 -1.62 0.38 -9.51
N TRP A 71 -2.56 0.01 -8.65
CA TRP A 71 -2.28 -0.77 -7.43
C TRP A 71 -1.62 -2.10 -7.76
N THR A 72 -2.14 -2.82 -8.74
CA THR A 72 -1.59 -4.12 -9.17
C THR A 72 -0.15 -3.97 -9.68
N ALA A 73 0.13 -2.92 -10.44
CA ALA A 73 1.47 -2.60 -10.91
C ALA A 73 2.42 -2.26 -9.75
N LEU A 74 1.99 -1.42 -8.80
CA LEU A 74 2.78 -1.04 -7.62
C LEU A 74 3.13 -2.25 -6.75
N VAL A 75 2.18 -3.15 -6.50
CA VAL A 75 2.46 -4.39 -5.75
C VAL A 75 3.46 -5.28 -6.49
N SER A 76 3.28 -5.43 -7.81
CA SER A 76 4.21 -6.22 -8.64
C SER A 76 5.63 -5.64 -8.63
N GLU A 77 5.74 -4.31 -8.69
CA GLU A 77 7.01 -3.59 -8.60
C GLU A 77 7.64 -3.68 -7.21
N ALA A 78 6.84 -3.57 -6.13
CA ALA A 78 7.33 -3.76 -4.77
C ALA A 78 7.92 -5.16 -4.58
N VAL A 79 7.25 -6.20 -5.10
CA VAL A 79 7.73 -7.58 -5.03
C VAL A 79 9.01 -7.78 -5.83
N SER A 80 9.15 -7.15 -7.01
CA SER A 80 10.38 -7.27 -7.82
C SER A 80 11.57 -6.58 -7.17
N ARG A 81 11.36 -5.40 -6.56
CA ARG A 81 12.39 -4.61 -5.86
C ARG A 81 12.81 -5.21 -4.51
N SER A 82 11.93 -5.99 -3.87
CA SER A 82 12.19 -6.62 -2.56
C SER A 82 12.92 -7.97 -2.65
N ARG A 83 13.22 -8.46 -3.86
CA ARG A 83 13.96 -9.72 -4.07
C ARG A 83 15.44 -9.57 -3.71
#